data_AF-A0A7Y8JI67-F1
#
_entry.id   AF-A0A7Y8JI67-F1
#
_cell.length_a   1.000
_cell.length_b   1.000
_cell.length_c   1.000
_cell.angle_alpha   90.00
_cell.angle_beta   90.00
_cell.angle_gamma   90.00
#
_symmetry.space_group_name_H-M   'P 1'
#
loop_
_entity.id
_entity.type
_entity.pdbx_description
1 polymer ?
#
loop_
_entity_poly.entity_id
_entity_poly.type
_entity_poly.pdbx_seq_one_letter_code
_entity_poly.pdbx_strand_id
1 'polypeptide(L)'
;MSPQLEARDLLRLRLEGMSLDELKQHIAKLREVHEMLCVYSKALGITASSRWDALHLMKSIVQQLEHAQLLAEEIQADEAHALEEEHEHDEAQSRLAPPNRF
;
A
#
# COMPACT_ATOMS: atom_id res chain seq x y z
N MET A 1 8.87 -20.88 -3.71
CA MET A 1 9.98 -19.90 -3.60
C MET A 1 10.41 -19.82 -2.14
N SER A 2 11.60 -19.29 -1.85
CA SER A 2 11.98 -18.96 -0.46
C SER A 2 11.41 -17.60 -0.06
N PRO A 3 10.93 -17.41 1.19
CA PRO A 3 10.33 -16.14 1.62
C PRO A 3 11.32 -14.96 1.57
N GLN A 4 12.63 -15.21 1.65
CA GLN A 4 13.65 -14.18 1.51
C GLN A 4 13.79 -13.68 0.07
N LEU A 5 13.61 -14.57 -0.93
CA LEU A 5 13.67 -14.16 -2.33
C LEU A 5 12.47 -13.28 -2.66
N GLU A 6 11.29 -13.72 -2.25
CA GLU A 6 10.04 -12.97 -2.44
C GLU A 6 10.08 -11.61 -1.75
N ALA A 7 10.60 -11.55 -0.52
CA ALA A 7 10.84 -10.29 0.18
C ALA A 7 11.73 -9.34 -0.61
N ARG A 8 12.86 -9.82 -1.16
CA ARG A 8 13.78 -8.98 -1.94
C ARG A 8 13.14 -8.46 -3.22
N ASP A 9 12.31 -9.26 -3.87
CA ASP A 9 11.62 -8.86 -5.09
C ASP A 9 10.56 -7.80 -4.79
N LEU A 10 9.77 -7.97 -3.73
CA LEU A 10 8.80 -6.96 -3.29
C LEU A 10 9.49 -5.66 -2.85
N LEU A 11 10.60 -5.75 -2.12
CA LEU A 11 11.35 -4.58 -1.65
C LEU A 11 12.01 -3.76 -2.77
N ARG A 12 12.15 -4.33 -3.99
CA ARG A 12 12.68 -3.63 -5.16
C ARG A 12 11.63 -2.86 -5.94
N LEU A 13 10.34 -3.11 -5.70
CA LEU A 13 9.26 -2.43 -6.39
C LEU A 13 9.21 -0.96 -5.93
N ARG A 14 9.13 -0.05 -6.90
CA ARG A 14 8.90 1.38 -6.65
C ARG A 14 7.42 1.60 -6.40
N LEU A 15 7.09 2.28 -5.31
CA LEU A 15 5.70 2.58 -4.95
C LEU A 15 5.14 3.77 -5.74
N GLU A 16 6.01 4.70 -6.11
CA GLU A 16 5.67 5.90 -6.88
C GLU A 16 5.01 5.53 -8.21
N GLY A 17 3.83 6.12 -8.47
CA GLY A 17 3.07 5.90 -9.70
C GLY A 17 2.21 4.62 -9.71
N MET A 18 2.18 3.84 -8.63
CA MET A 18 1.19 2.77 -8.47
C MET A 18 -0.21 3.37 -8.27
N SER A 19 -1.21 2.74 -8.86
CA SER A 19 -2.61 2.99 -8.50
C SER A 19 -2.91 2.54 -7.07
N LEU A 20 -4.00 3.06 -6.48
CA LEU A 20 -4.43 2.69 -5.14
C LEU A 20 -4.64 1.17 -4.98
N ASP A 21 -5.19 0.51 -6.01
CA ASP A 21 -5.41 -0.94 -5.99
C ASP A 21 -4.11 -1.74 -6.06
N GLU A 22 -3.15 -1.32 -6.90
CA GLU A 22 -1.82 -1.93 -6.95
C GLU A 22 -1.09 -1.77 -5.63
N LEU A 23 -1.20 -0.60 -4.99
CA LEU A 23 -0.58 -0.32 -3.71
C LEU A 23 -1.20 -1.18 -2.59
N LYS A 24 -2.54 -1.35 -2.58
CA LYS A 24 -3.24 -2.27 -1.66
C LYS A 24 -2.80 -3.72 -1.85
N GLN A 25 -2.67 -4.18 -3.10
CA GLN A 25 -2.16 -5.52 -3.40
C GLN A 25 -0.71 -5.70 -2.95
N HIS A 26 0.13 -4.68 -3.15
CA HIS A 26 1.52 -4.69 -2.70
C HIS A 26 1.63 -4.77 -1.18
N ILE A 27 0.84 -3.98 -0.45
CA ILE A 27 0.74 -4.03 1.01
C ILE A 27 0.32 -5.43 1.49
N ALA A 28 -0.69 -6.04 0.86
CA ALA A 28 -1.15 -7.37 1.22
C ALA A 28 -0.03 -8.43 1.08
N LYS A 29 0.70 -8.40 -0.05
CA LYS A 29 1.84 -9.31 -0.29
C LYS A 29 2.98 -9.08 0.70
N LEU A 30 3.32 -7.82 0.99
CA LEU A 30 4.34 -7.50 2.00
C LEU A 30 3.98 -8.06 3.38
N ARG A 31 2.71 -7.99 3.79
CA ARG A 31 2.23 -8.55 5.06
C ARG A 31 2.35 -10.08 5.09
N GLU A 32 1.95 -10.75 4.02
CA GLU A 32 2.07 -12.21 3.89
C GLU A 32 3.52 -12.66 3.99
N VAL A 33 4.42 -12.03 3.23
CA VAL A 33 5.86 -12.36 3.26
C VAL A 33 6.49 -12.05 4.62
N HIS A 34 6.08 -10.96 5.27
CA HIS A 34 6.54 -10.65 6.63
C HIS A 34 6.15 -11.75 7.63
N GLU A 35 4.93 -12.29 7.54
CA GLU A 35 4.48 -13.39 8.39
C GLU A 35 5.28 -14.68 8.10
N MET A 36 5.52 -14.99 6.83
CA MET A 36 6.37 -16.12 6.45
C MET A 36 7.80 -15.99 7.00
N LEU A 37 8.40 -14.79 6.95
CA LEU A 37 9.72 -14.54 7.53
C LEU A 37 9.72 -14.64 9.06
N CYS A 38 8.64 -14.20 9.72
CA CYS A 38 8.45 -14.39 11.16
C CYS A 38 8.50 -15.87 11.54
N VAL A 39 7.76 -16.73 10.82
CA VAL A 39 7.76 -18.18 11.04
C VAL A 39 9.13 -18.77 10.72
N TYR A 40 9.71 -18.38 9.58
CA TYR A 40 11.03 -18.86 9.14
C TYR A 40 12.10 -18.59 10.18
N SER A 41 12.18 -17.37 10.74
CA SER A 41 13.21 -16.98 11.71
C SER A 41 13.17 -17.77 13.03
N LYS A 42 12.01 -18.36 13.35
CA LYS A 42 11.75 -19.17 14.56
C LYS A 42 11.93 -20.67 14.33
N ALA A 43 12.05 -21.12 13.07
CA ALA A 43 12.21 -22.54 12.77
C ALA A 43 13.48 -23.13 13.41
N LEU A 44 13.43 -24.42 13.76
CA LEU A 44 14.61 -25.14 14.25
C LEU A 44 15.50 -25.53 13.06
N GLY A 45 16.83 -25.50 13.24
CA GLY A 45 17.79 -25.94 12.21
C GLY A 45 18.22 -24.88 11.19
N ILE A 46 17.69 -23.65 11.27
CA ILE A 46 18.22 -22.51 10.49
C ILE A 46 19.57 -22.06 11.03
N THR A 47 20.45 -21.69 10.11
CA THR A 47 21.74 -21.10 10.43
C THR A 47 21.57 -19.69 11.02
N ALA A 48 22.54 -19.26 11.83
CA ALA A 48 22.53 -17.92 12.40
C ALA A 48 22.53 -16.83 11.32
N SER A 49 23.26 -17.01 10.21
CA SER A 49 23.29 -16.07 9.09
C SER A 49 21.94 -15.94 8.40
N SER A 50 21.26 -17.06 8.11
CA SER A 50 19.93 -17.03 7.51
C SER A 50 18.87 -16.43 8.44
N ARG A 51 19.00 -16.63 9.76
CA ARG A 51 18.13 -15.97 10.74
C ARG A 51 18.35 -14.46 10.74
N TRP A 52 19.61 -14.00 10.76
CA TRP A 52 19.93 -12.58 10.68
C TRP A 52 19.42 -11.95 9.39
N ASP A 53 19.59 -12.60 8.24
CA ASP A 53 19.07 -12.13 6.96
C ASP A 53 17.54 -11.97 7.00
N ALA A 54 16.81 -12.96 7.54
CA ALA A 54 15.37 -12.88 7.70
C ALA A 54 14.93 -11.71 8.60
N LEU A 55 15.63 -11.49 9.73
CA LEU A 55 15.34 -10.37 10.63
C LEU A 55 15.57 -8.99 9.97
N HIS A 56 16.62 -8.85 9.15
CA HIS A 56 16.87 -7.62 8.41
C HIS A 56 15.76 -7.37 7.38
N LEU A 57 15.38 -8.40 6.62
CA LEU A 57 14.28 -8.30 5.65
C LEU A 57 12.96 -7.96 6.33
N MET A 58 12.65 -8.54 7.49
CA MET A 58 11.46 -8.18 8.26
C MET A 58 11.45 -6.68 8.62
N LYS A 59 12.57 -6.13 9.09
CA LYS A 59 12.68 -4.70 9.40
C LYS A 59 12.44 -3.82 8.16
N SER A 60 13.05 -4.18 7.03
CA SER A 60 12.85 -3.45 5.77
C SER A 60 11.40 -3.52 5.27
N ILE A 61 10.74 -4.66 5.41
CA ILE A 61 9.33 -4.82 5.04
C ILE A 61 8.45 -3.91 5.92
N VAL A 62 8.69 -3.85 7.23
CA VAL A 62 7.92 -2.95 8.12
C VAL A 62 8.04 -1.49 7.66
N GLN A 63 9.25 -1.03 7.35
CA GLN A 63 9.47 0.33 6.84
C GLN A 63 8.74 0.59 5.52
N GLN A 64 8.76 -0.38 4.59
CA GLN A 64 8.05 -0.23 3.32
C GLN A 64 6.53 -0.31 3.47
N LEU A 65 6.03 -1.07 4.45
CA LEU A 65 4.60 -1.11 4.79
C LEU A 65 4.12 0.23 5.33
N GLU A 66 4.88 0.87 6.21
CA GLU A 66 4.59 2.22 6.71
C GLU A 66 4.53 3.22 5.55
N HIS A 67 5.54 3.22 4.68
CA HIS A 67 5.57 4.11 3.53
C HIS A 67 4.41 3.86 2.55
N ALA A 68 4.12 2.60 2.23
CA ALA A 68 3.03 2.25 1.33
C ALA A 68 1.65 2.62 1.90
N GLN A 69 1.46 2.53 3.23
CA GLN A 69 0.20 2.92 3.87
C GLN A 69 -0.01 4.44 3.79
N LEU A 70 1.03 5.23 4.07
CA LEU A 70 0.95 6.69 3.96
C LEU A 70 0.59 7.11 2.53
N LEU A 71 1.25 6.54 1.52
CA LEU A 71 0.93 6.81 0.11
C LEU A 71 -0.50 6.42 -0.26
N ALA A 72 -1.02 5.32 0.29
CA ALA A 72 -2.39 4.88 0.01
C ALA A 72 -3.42 5.84 0.63
N GLU A 73 -3.14 6.35 1.83
CA GLU A 73 -3.97 7.35 2.51
C GLU A 73 -3.96 8.69 1.77
N GLU A 74 -2.81 9.12 1.25
CA GLU A 74 -2.67 10.32 0.43
C GLU A 74 -3.51 10.23 -0.85
N ILE A 75 -3.36 9.15 -1.62
CA ILE A 75 -4.14 8.95 -2.86
C ILE A 75 -5.64 8.92 -2.55
N GLN A 76 -6.04 8.23 -1.47
CA GLN A 76 -7.44 8.13 -1.09
C GLN A 76 -8.02 9.49 -0.64
N ALA A 77 -7.24 10.33 0.04
CA ALA A 77 -7.65 11.68 0.41
C ALA A 77 -7.80 12.58 -0.83
N ASP A 78 -6.85 12.50 -1.77
CA ASP A 78 -6.90 13.25 -3.02
C ASP A 78 -8.12 12.87 -3.88
N GLU A 79 -8.42 11.57 -3.98
CA GLU A 79 -9.62 11.07 -4.66
C GLU A 79 -10.92 11.57 -3.99
N ALA A 80 -10.97 11.61 -2.66
CA ALA A 80 -12.13 12.12 -1.93
C ALA A 80 -12.34 13.61 -2.16
N HIS A 81 -11.27 14.41 -2.12
CA HIS A 81 -11.34 15.85 -2.38
C HIS A 81 -11.77 16.18 -3.81
N ALA A 82 -11.27 15.43 -4.80
CA ALA A 82 -11.70 15.62 -6.19
C ALA A 82 -13.21 15.39 -6.38
N LEU A 83 -13.78 14.41 -5.67
CA LEU A 83 -15.22 14.11 -5.71
C LEU A 83 -16.06 15.20 -5.01
N GLU A 84 -15.54 15.80 -3.94
CA GLU A 84 -16.20 16.92 -3.24
C GLU A 84 -16.27 18.17 -4.14
N GLU A 85 -15.18 18.52 -4.82
CA GLU A 85 -15.15 19.66 -5.75
C GLU A 85 -16.14 19.50 -6.92
N GLU A 86 -16.24 18.29 -7.51
CA GLU A 86 -17.23 17.98 -8.55
C GLU A 86 -18.67 18.19 -8.06
N HIS A 87 -18.96 17.74 -6.83
CA HIS A 87 -20.29 17.89 -6.23
C HIS A 87 -20.66 19.36 -5.98
N GLU A 88 -19.73 20.18 -5.48
CA GLU A 88 -19.95 21.60 -5.26
C GLU A 88 -20.20 22.36 -6.58
N HIS A 89 -19.48 21.98 -7.64
CA HIS A 89 -19.66 22.56 -8.98
C HIS A 89 -21.04 22.20 -9.57
N ASP A 90 -21.49 20.96 -9.43
CA ASP A 90 -22.82 20.52 -9.88
C ASP A 90 -23.95 21.21 -9.12
N GLU A 91 -23.82 21.36 -7.79
CA GLU A 91 -24.80 22.10 -6.99
C GLU A 91 -24.88 23.58 -7.39
N ALA A 92 -23.73 24.23 -7.61
CA ALA A 92 -23.67 25.64 -8.01
C ALA A 92 -24.32 25.86 -9.39
N GLN A 93 -24.12 24.95 -10.34
CA GLN A 93 -24.77 25.00 -11.65
C GLN A 93 -26.28 24.77 -11.56
N SER A 94 -26.72 23.82 -10.71
CA SER A 94 -28.14 23.54 -10.47
C SER A 94 -28.87 24.75 -9.85
N ARG A 95 -28.24 25.47 -8.92
CA ARG A 95 -28.81 26.68 -8.28
C ARG A 95 -28.95 27.87 -9.25
N LEU A 96 -28.13 27.93 -10.29
CA LEU A 96 -28.16 28.99 -11.31
C LEU A 96 -29.09 28.66 -12.49
N ALA A 97 -29.62 27.44 -12.55
CA ALA A 97 -30.57 27.06 -13.59
C ALA A 97 -31.87 27.86 -13.44
N PRO A 98 -32.35 28.55 -14.50
CA PRO A 98 -33.58 29.31 -14.44
C PRO A 98 -34.76 28.37 -14.11
N PRO A 99 -35.70 28.77 -13.24
CA PRO A 99 -36.82 27.92 -12.88
C PRO A 99 -37.63 27.57 -14.13
N ASN A 100 -37.83 26.28 -14.35
CA ASN A 100 -38.60 25.73 -15.47
C ASN A 100 -39.99 26.38 -15.48
N ARG A 101 -40.24 27.26 -16.44
CA ARG A 101 -41.57 27.81 -16.73
C ARG A 101 -42.29 26.85 -17.69
N PHE A 102 -42.92 25.83 -17.12
CA PHE A 102 -43.97 25.07 -17.81
C PHE A 102 -45.32 25.42 -17.19
#